data_AF-A0A182J1G7-F1
#
_entry.id   AF-A0A182J1G7-F1
#
_cell.length_a   1.000
_cell.length_b   1.000
_cell.length_c   1.000
_cell.angle_alpha   90.00
_cell.angle_beta   90.00
_cell.angle_gamma   90.00
#
_symmetry.space_group_name_H-M   'P 1'
#
loop_
_entity.id
_entity.type
_entity.pdbx_description
1 polymer ?
#
loop_
_entity_poly.entity_id
_entity_poly.type
_entity_poly.pdbx_seq_one_letter_code
_entity_poly.pdbx_strand_id
1 'polypeptide(L)'
;MHGTLVELQRDILENGRLCRDQLGKFESWKPQVTPDEAKLLVREGGRELYQLGERFRARFGSHIPERYDSSQFYIKFTKTERAEYSARNFTRGLFGQDEPIEYPEALRRDPVLRFYKGCEKWKKQVKENPYSYRELDRFGSSKEMRSVIEKLSKRIGTFVSPEDVHAIYQTCAFETAWNEREISPWCLLFDKESISALEYNEDLKYYWIDAAQMVLDLLAFITKRGLHVYPAAPRVHCFVIITILSSFTPIVFNSVI
;
A
#
# COMPACT_ATOMS: atom_id res chain seq x y z
N MET A 1 11.19 15.87 17.65
CA MET A 1 10.78 14.46 17.76
C MET A 1 10.27 14.22 19.18
N HIS A 2 9.01 14.57 19.39
CA HIS A 2 8.13 14.03 20.44
C HIS A 2 7.02 13.35 19.61
N GLY A 3 6.55 12.13 19.82
CA GLY A 3 6.88 11.10 20.80
C GLY A 3 6.52 9.72 20.21
N THR A 4 7.01 8.63 20.80
CA THR A 4 6.58 7.28 20.35
C THR A 4 5.06 7.12 20.55
N LEU A 5 4.38 6.26 19.78
CA LEU A 5 2.95 5.96 19.99
C LEU A 5 2.64 5.56 21.44
N VAL A 6 3.61 4.97 22.14
CA VAL A 6 3.52 4.62 23.57
C VAL A 6 3.47 5.87 24.46
N GLU A 7 4.20 6.94 24.12
CA GLU A 7 4.10 8.23 24.82
C GLU A 7 2.73 8.87 24.60
N LEU A 8 2.25 8.89 23.35
CA LEU A 8 0.92 9.44 23.04
C LEU A 8 -0.21 8.62 23.70
N GLN A 9 -0.05 7.30 23.81
CA GLN A 9 -0.94 6.44 24.57
C GLN A 9 -0.99 6.86 26.04
N ARG A 10 0.16 7.09 26.67
CA ARG A 10 0.20 7.57 28.07
C ARG A 10 -0.52 8.92 28.20
N ASP A 11 -0.27 9.85 27.28
CA ASP A 11 -0.92 11.16 27.31
C ASP A 11 -2.45 11.04 27.16
N ILE A 12 -2.94 10.13 26.32
CA ILE A 12 -4.37 9.80 26.22
C ILE A 12 -4.93 9.29 27.54
N LEU A 13 -4.21 8.40 28.23
CA LEU A 13 -4.68 7.81 29.49
C LEU A 13 -4.68 8.83 30.64
N GLU A 14 -3.75 9.78 30.65
CA GLU A 14 -3.63 10.79 31.70
C GLU A 14 -4.53 12.01 31.45
N ASN A 15 -4.58 12.50 30.21
CA ASN A 15 -5.13 13.81 29.85
C ASN A 15 -6.20 13.76 28.76
N GLY A 16 -6.46 12.58 28.19
CA GLY A 16 -7.34 12.40 27.04
C GLY A 16 -8.80 12.73 27.33
N ARG A 17 -9.49 13.24 26.31
CA ARG A 17 -10.92 13.56 26.34
C ARG A 17 -11.73 12.49 25.62
N LEU A 18 -11.60 11.26 26.09
CA LEU A 18 -12.29 10.08 25.56
C LEU A 18 -13.25 9.51 26.61
N CYS A 19 -14.27 8.76 26.18
CA CYS A 19 -15.13 8.07 27.14
C CYS A 19 -14.40 6.88 27.79
N ARG A 20 -14.93 6.38 28.91
CA ARG A 20 -14.32 5.29 29.68
C ARG A 20 -14.04 4.05 28.83
N ASP A 21 -14.95 3.68 27.94
CA ASP A 21 -14.79 2.51 27.07
C ASP A 21 -13.66 2.70 26.05
N GLN A 22 -13.50 3.92 25.52
CA GLN A 22 -12.40 4.25 24.62
C GLN A 22 -11.06 4.25 25.37
N LEU A 23 -11.00 4.82 26.56
CA LEU A 23 -9.80 4.78 27.42
C LEU A 23 -9.41 3.33 27.73
N GLY A 24 -10.36 2.47 28.08
CA GLY A 24 -10.10 1.05 28.32
C GLY A 24 -9.48 0.32 27.11
N LYS A 25 -9.84 0.70 25.89
CA LYS A 25 -9.17 0.17 24.69
C LYS A 25 -7.71 0.62 24.61
N PHE A 26 -7.42 1.88 24.91
CA PHE A 26 -6.04 2.36 24.99
C PHE A 26 -5.26 1.74 26.15
N GLU A 27 -5.87 1.42 27.29
CA GLU A 27 -5.21 0.68 28.39
C GLU A 27 -4.78 -0.73 27.95
N SER A 28 -5.64 -1.39 27.18
CA SER A 28 -5.37 -2.74 26.66
C SER A 28 -4.41 -2.76 25.47
N TRP A 29 -4.25 -1.63 24.79
CA TRP A 29 -3.46 -1.54 23.56
C TRP A 29 -1.98 -1.76 23.82
N LYS A 30 -1.35 -2.53 22.94
CA LYS A 30 0.09 -2.76 22.90
C LYS A 30 0.54 -2.82 21.46
N PRO A 31 1.74 -2.33 21.11
CA PRO A 31 2.30 -2.52 19.77
C PRO A 31 2.32 -4.01 19.39
N GLN A 32 1.66 -4.36 18.29
CA GLN A 32 1.51 -5.75 17.85
C GLN A 32 2.52 -6.17 16.76
N VAL A 33 3.18 -5.20 16.11
CA VAL A 33 4.01 -5.45 14.93
C VAL A 33 5.47 -5.18 15.27
N THR A 34 6.33 -6.17 15.01
CA THR A 34 7.78 -5.97 15.11
C THR A 34 8.34 -5.31 13.85
N PRO A 35 9.51 -4.64 13.92
CA PRO A 35 10.12 -4.04 12.74
C PRO A 35 10.36 -5.01 11.58
N ASP A 36 10.61 -6.29 11.90
CA ASP A 36 10.84 -7.35 10.90
C ASP A 36 9.55 -7.76 10.18
N GLU A 37 8.39 -7.58 10.82
CA GLU A 37 7.08 -7.91 10.26
C GLU A 37 6.44 -6.77 9.48
N ALA A 38 6.89 -5.52 9.68
CA ALA A 38 6.25 -4.31 9.17
C ALA A 38 6.06 -4.22 7.64
N LYS A 39 6.71 -5.09 6.86
CA LYS A 39 6.65 -5.09 5.38
C LYS A 39 6.22 -6.43 4.79
N LEU A 40 5.79 -7.38 5.63
CA LEU A 40 5.32 -8.70 5.22
C LEU A 40 3.86 -8.66 4.75
N LEU A 41 3.46 -9.61 3.92
CA LEU A 41 2.05 -9.77 3.54
C LEU A 41 1.23 -10.26 4.73
N VAL A 42 0.23 -9.48 5.12
CA VAL A 42 -0.73 -9.89 6.15
C VAL A 42 -1.72 -10.92 5.61
N ARG A 43 -2.34 -11.66 6.53
CA ARG A 43 -3.33 -12.71 6.19
C ARG A 43 -4.47 -12.17 5.32
N GLU A 44 -4.96 -10.97 5.62
CA GLU A 44 -6.07 -10.36 4.86
C GLU A 44 -5.67 -10.12 3.40
N GLY A 45 -4.52 -9.47 3.15
CA GLY A 45 -4.00 -9.28 1.79
C GLY A 45 -3.76 -10.59 1.03
N GLY A 46 -3.34 -11.66 1.73
CA GLY A 46 -3.27 -12.99 1.15
C GLY A 46 -4.64 -13.52 0.70
N ARG A 47 -5.68 -13.36 1.53
CA ARG A 47 -7.05 -13.76 1.22
C ARG A 47 -7.65 -12.95 0.07
N GLU A 48 -7.47 -11.64 0.07
CA GLU A 48 -7.93 -10.75 -1.00
C GLU A 48 -7.39 -11.18 -2.36
N LEU A 49 -6.11 -11.56 -2.41
CA LEU A 49 -5.46 -12.00 -3.64
C LEU A 49 -5.87 -13.39 -4.08
N TYR A 50 -6.08 -14.31 -3.13
CA TYR A 50 -6.68 -15.61 -3.42
C TYR A 50 -8.06 -15.45 -4.06
N GLN A 51 -8.95 -14.66 -3.43
CA GLN A 51 -10.28 -14.38 -3.96
C GLN A 51 -10.24 -13.62 -5.29
N LEU A 52 -9.24 -12.75 -5.49
CA LEU A 52 -9.01 -12.11 -6.78
C LEU A 52 -8.68 -13.15 -7.86
N GLY A 53 -7.87 -14.16 -7.54
CA GLY A 53 -7.59 -15.32 -8.40
C GLY A 53 -8.86 -16.09 -8.77
N GLU A 54 -9.72 -16.38 -7.80
CA GLU A 54 -10.99 -17.09 -8.04
C GLU A 54 -11.92 -16.28 -8.95
N ARG A 55 -12.04 -14.96 -8.71
CA ARG A 55 -12.83 -14.07 -9.58
C ARG A 55 -12.24 -13.98 -10.98
N PHE A 56 -10.91 -14.01 -11.11
CA PHE A 56 -10.24 -14.02 -12.40
C PHE A 56 -10.56 -15.31 -13.15
N ARG A 57 -10.46 -16.47 -12.50
CA ARG A 57 -10.89 -17.77 -13.04
C ARG A 57 -12.34 -17.74 -13.51
N ALA A 58 -13.25 -17.28 -12.66
CA ALA A 58 -14.67 -17.21 -12.97
C ALA A 58 -14.98 -16.29 -14.15
N ARG A 59 -14.28 -15.15 -14.25
CA ARG A 59 -14.49 -14.16 -15.32
C ARG A 59 -14.06 -14.68 -16.69
N PHE A 60 -12.93 -15.37 -16.77
CA PHE A 60 -12.36 -15.80 -18.05
C PHE A 60 -12.72 -17.26 -18.41
N GLY A 61 -13.18 -18.05 -17.44
CA GLY A 61 -13.74 -19.38 -17.66
C GLY A 61 -12.83 -20.26 -18.50
N SER A 62 -13.37 -20.79 -19.60
CA SER A 62 -12.67 -21.68 -20.53
C SER A 62 -11.50 -21.05 -21.29
N HIS A 63 -11.30 -19.73 -21.22
CA HIS A 63 -10.12 -19.08 -21.81
C HIS A 63 -8.85 -19.27 -20.98
N ILE A 64 -8.99 -19.73 -19.72
CA ILE A 64 -7.87 -20.11 -18.87
C ILE A 64 -7.84 -21.64 -18.81
N PRO A 65 -6.73 -22.28 -19.20
CA PRO A 65 -6.57 -23.73 -19.09
C PRO A 65 -6.86 -24.21 -17.66
N GLU A 66 -7.43 -25.42 -17.53
CA GLU A 66 -7.73 -26.00 -16.23
C GLU A 66 -6.48 -26.25 -15.38
N ARG A 67 -5.36 -26.58 -16.03
CA ARG A 67 -4.06 -26.79 -15.41
C ARG A 67 -3.08 -25.69 -15.79
N TYR A 68 -2.12 -25.46 -14.92
CA TYR A 68 -1.00 -24.57 -15.20
C TYR A 68 -0.10 -25.17 -16.29
N ASP A 69 0.39 -24.30 -17.18
CA ASP A 69 1.35 -24.63 -18.22
C ASP A 69 2.41 -23.52 -18.28
N SER A 70 3.65 -23.84 -17.94
CA SER A 70 4.77 -22.88 -17.91
C SER A 70 5.15 -22.33 -19.29
N SER A 71 4.72 -22.98 -20.37
CA SER A 71 4.87 -22.46 -21.73
C SER A 71 3.86 -21.35 -22.06
N GLN A 72 2.75 -21.28 -21.33
CA GLN A 72 1.66 -20.32 -21.54
C GLN A 72 1.65 -19.21 -20.50
N PHE A 73 2.12 -19.48 -19.27
CA PHE A 73 2.05 -18.57 -18.14
C PHE A 73 3.43 -18.24 -17.58
N TYR A 74 3.74 -16.94 -17.56
CA TYR A 74 4.93 -16.41 -16.90
C TYR A 74 4.52 -15.55 -15.68
N ILE A 75 4.82 -16.05 -14.48
CA ILE A 75 4.49 -15.35 -13.23
C ILE A 75 5.66 -14.45 -12.83
N LYS A 76 5.43 -13.13 -12.78
CA LYS A 76 6.47 -12.14 -12.48
C LYS A 76 6.12 -11.33 -11.23
N PHE A 77 7.07 -11.15 -10.33
CA PHE A 77 6.91 -10.36 -9.10
C PHE A 77 8.23 -9.66 -8.75
N THR A 78 8.15 -8.61 -7.93
CA THR A 78 9.35 -7.92 -7.44
C THR A 78 10.01 -8.69 -6.29
N LYS A 79 11.34 -8.56 -6.12
CA LYS A 79 12.12 -9.22 -5.05
C LYS A 79 11.81 -8.65 -3.66
N THR A 80 10.60 -8.92 -3.17
CA THR A 80 10.06 -8.60 -1.84
C THR A 80 9.09 -9.70 -1.45
N GLU A 81 9.10 -10.13 -0.18
CA GLU A 81 8.21 -11.17 0.35
C GLU A 81 6.74 -10.89 -0.03
N ARG A 82 6.24 -9.69 0.28
CA ARG A 82 4.83 -9.37 0.04
C ARG A 82 4.38 -9.55 -1.40
N ALA A 83 5.23 -9.25 -2.38
CA ALA A 83 4.89 -9.37 -3.80
C ALA A 83 4.95 -10.83 -4.26
N GLU A 84 5.90 -11.61 -3.73
CA GLU A 84 5.99 -13.04 -4.01
C GLU A 84 4.77 -13.78 -3.44
N TYR A 85 4.47 -13.59 -2.15
CA TYR A 85 3.32 -14.22 -1.51
C TYR A 85 2.00 -13.71 -2.09
N SER A 86 1.96 -12.48 -2.60
CA SER A 86 0.84 -11.98 -3.38
C SER A 86 0.60 -12.81 -4.65
N ALA A 87 1.65 -13.01 -5.45
CA ALA A 87 1.58 -13.82 -6.66
C ALA A 87 1.19 -15.28 -6.36
N ARG A 88 1.72 -15.84 -5.26
CA ARG A 88 1.38 -17.20 -4.79
C ARG A 88 -0.09 -17.33 -4.41
N ASN A 89 -0.62 -16.42 -3.60
CA ASN A 89 -2.04 -16.48 -3.21
C ASN A 89 -2.98 -16.31 -4.40
N PHE A 90 -2.68 -15.38 -5.31
CA PHE A 90 -3.46 -15.22 -6.54
C PHE A 90 -3.45 -16.47 -7.40
N THR A 91 -2.29 -17.06 -7.65
CA THR A 91 -2.17 -18.26 -8.49
C THR A 91 -2.84 -19.48 -7.85
N ARG A 92 -2.84 -19.60 -6.51
CA ARG A 92 -3.64 -20.61 -5.79
C ARG A 92 -5.14 -20.44 -6.01
N GLY A 93 -5.66 -19.21 -5.99
CA GLY A 93 -7.07 -18.96 -6.30
C GLY A 93 -7.41 -19.16 -7.78
N LEU A 94 -6.44 -18.94 -8.67
CA LEU A 94 -6.62 -19.05 -10.12
C LEU A 94 -6.60 -20.49 -10.64
N PHE A 95 -5.65 -21.31 -10.17
CA PHE A 95 -5.40 -22.67 -10.67
C PHE A 95 -5.69 -23.77 -9.64
N GLY A 96 -5.91 -23.42 -8.38
CA GLY A 96 -6.06 -24.37 -7.28
C GLY A 96 -4.83 -24.41 -6.36
N GLN A 97 -5.05 -24.84 -5.12
CA GLN A 97 -4.04 -24.78 -4.05
C GLN A 97 -2.87 -25.74 -4.25
N ASP A 98 -3.12 -26.90 -4.87
CA ASP A 98 -2.13 -27.98 -5.06
C ASP A 98 -1.44 -27.94 -6.42
N GLU A 99 -1.73 -26.93 -7.25
CA GLU A 99 -1.14 -26.82 -8.58
C GLU A 99 0.36 -26.43 -8.48
N PRO A 100 1.28 -27.17 -9.14
CA PRO A 100 2.71 -26.92 -9.06
C PRO A 100 3.12 -25.75 -9.96
N ILE A 101 2.84 -24.53 -9.51
CA ILE A 101 3.19 -23.31 -10.24
C ILE A 101 4.70 -23.06 -10.20
N GLU A 102 5.30 -22.78 -11.36
CA GLU A 102 6.68 -22.34 -11.47
C GLU A 102 6.79 -20.83 -11.18
N TYR A 103 7.61 -20.47 -10.18
CA TYR A 103 7.90 -19.08 -9.85
C TYR A 103 9.38 -18.78 -10.18
N PRO A 104 9.66 -17.97 -11.21
CA PRO A 104 11.02 -17.61 -11.58
C PRO A 104 11.67 -16.73 -10.51
N GLU A 105 13.01 -16.70 -10.46
CA GLU A 105 13.71 -15.82 -9.53
C GLU A 105 13.39 -14.34 -9.81
N ALA A 106 12.94 -13.62 -8.77
CA ALA A 106 12.67 -12.21 -8.87
C ALA A 106 13.95 -11.38 -9.03
N LEU A 107 13.91 -10.42 -9.95
CA LEU A 107 15.05 -9.53 -10.21
C LEU A 107 15.14 -8.42 -9.14
N ARG A 108 16.35 -8.20 -8.61
CA ARG A 108 16.61 -7.09 -7.66
C ARG A 108 16.38 -5.72 -8.31
N ARG A 109 16.81 -5.57 -9.57
CA ARG A 109 16.61 -4.38 -10.41
C ARG A 109 15.74 -4.78 -11.60
N ASP A 110 14.45 -4.95 -11.35
CA ASP A 110 13.52 -5.36 -12.39
C ASP A 110 13.18 -4.17 -13.32
N PRO A 111 13.51 -4.24 -14.62
CA PRO A 111 13.30 -3.14 -15.55
C PRO A 111 11.83 -2.96 -15.96
N VAL A 112 10.96 -3.94 -15.66
CA VAL A 112 9.54 -3.93 -16.02
C VAL A 112 8.69 -3.59 -14.81
N LEU A 113 8.90 -4.24 -13.67
CA LEU A 113 8.10 -4.02 -12.46
C LEU A 113 8.63 -2.89 -11.57
N ARG A 114 9.90 -2.47 -11.76
CA ARG A 114 10.53 -1.40 -10.98
C ARG A 114 11.27 -0.40 -11.85
N PHE A 115 10.77 -0.12 -13.06
CA PHE A 115 11.37 0.80 -14.03
C PHE A 115 11.73 2.17 -13.40
N TYR A 116 10.89 2.68 -12.49
CA TYR A 116 11.07 3.97 -11.83
C TYR A 116 12.37 4.04 -11.02
N LYS A 117 12.82 2.91 -10.46
CA LYS A 117 14.11 2.83 -9.75
C LYS A 117 15.33 2.97 -10.67
N GLY A 118 15.17 2.69 -11.96
CA GLY A 118 16.21 2.87 -12.97
C GLY A 118 16.14 4.22 -13.70
N CYS A 119 15.08 5.00 -13.50
CA CYS A 119 14.88 6.27 -14.21
C CYS A 119 15.52 7.44 -13.45
N GLU A 120 16.76 7.79 -13.81
CA GLU A 120 17.46 8.94 -13.21
C GLU A 120 16.75 10.27 -13.44
N LYS A 121 16.07 10.41 -14.59
CA LYS A 121 15.29 11.62 -14.88
C LYS A 121 14.15 11.79 -13.87
N TRP A 122 13.36 10.73 -13.61
CA TRP A 122 12.29 10.79 -12.60
C TRP A 122 12.83 11.05 -11.20
N LYS A 123 13.92 10.35 -10.81
CA LYS A 123 14.53 10.56 -9.48
C LYS A 123 14.85 12.04 -9.26
N LYS A 124 15.56 12.66 -10.21
CA LYS A 124 15.99 14.06 -10.10
C LYS A 124 14.87 15.07 -10.28
N GLN A 125 13.97 14.84 -11.23
CA GLN A 125 12.97 15.84 -11.63
C GLN A 125 11.66 15.74 -10.85
N VAL A 126 11.38 14.60 -10.21
CA VAL A 126 10.14 14.34 -9.48
C VAL A 126 10.44 13.97 -8.04
N LYS A 127 11.14 12.85 -7.80
CA LYS A 127 11.29 12.32 -6.43
C LYS A 127 12.11 13.23 -5.51
N GLU A 128 13.23 13.75 -6.02
CA GLU A 128 14.16 14.63 -5.30
C GLU A 128 13.83 16.11 -5.52
N ASN A 129 12.84 16.43 -6.38
CA ASN A 129 12.47 17.80 -6.68
C ASN A 129 11.46 18.32 -5.65
N PRO A 130 11.81 19.32 -4.82
CA PRO A 130 10.89 19.88 -3.83
C PRO A 130 9.61 20.45 -4.45
N TYR A 131 9.68 20.94 -5.70
CA TYR A 131 8.51 21.46 -6.41
C TYR A 131 7.41 20.42 -6.58
N SER A 132 7.75 19.13 -6.69
CA SER A 132 6.77 18.04 -6.77
C SER A 132 5.96 17.85 -5.50
N TYR A 133 6.44 18.38 -4.36
CA TYR A 133 5.74 18.32 -3.07
C TYR A 133 4.97 19.61 -2.75
N ARG A 134 5.03 20.63 -3.63
CA ARG A 134 4.46 21.96 -3.34
C ARG A 134 2.97 21.91 -2.98
N GLU A 135 2.17 21.14 -3.71
CA GLU A 135 0.73 21.05 -3.41
C GLU A 135 0.46 20.24 -2.13
N LEU A 136 1.30 19.24 -1.82
CA LEU A 136 1.26 18.52 -0.56
C LEU A 136 1.55 19.47 0.61
N ASP A 137 2.63 20.26 0.53
CA ASP A 137 3.02 21.21 1.58
C ASP A 137 1.95 22.30 1.77
N ARG A 138 1.38 22.79 0.66
CA ARG A 138 0.31 23.78 0.67
C ARG A 138 -0.95 23.24 1.35
N PHE A 139 -1.33 22.00 1.07
CA PHE A 139 -2.48 21.37 1.72
C PHE A 139 -2.19 20.98 3.18
N GLY A 140 -0.98 20.51 3.48
CA GLY A 140 -0.51 20.27 4.85
C GLY A 140 -0.60 21.51 5.74
N SER A 141 -0.40 22.70 5.16
CA SER A 141 -0.52 24.00 5.83
C SER A 141 -1.93 24.59 5.81
N SER A 142 -2.93 23.88 5.26
CA SER A 142 -4.30 24.38 5.08
C SER A 142 -5.09 24.45 6.39
N LYS A 143 -6.27 25.08 6.34
CA LYS A 143 -7.16 25.14 7.51
C LYS A 143 -7.74 23.77 7.83
N GLU A 144 -7.91 22.92 6.82
CA GLU A 144 -8.42 21.56 6.92
C GLU A 144 -7.46 20.70 7.74
N MET A 145 -6.16 20.69 7.38
CA MET A 145 -5.15 19.95 8.12
C MET A 145 -4.88 20.51 9.51
N ARG A 146 -4.91 21.84 9.68
CA ARG A 146 -4.87 22.45 11.02
C ARG A 146 -6.05 22.01 11.88
N SER A 147 -7.25 21.90 11.32
CA SER A 147 -8.42 21.38 12.04
C SER A 147 -8.23 19.93 12.48
N VAL A 148 -7.61 19.07 11.66
CA VAL A 148 -7.26 17.69 12.05
C VAL A 148 -6.35 17.70 13.28
N ILE A 149 -5.26 18.46 13.22
CA ILE A 149 -4.28 18.56 14.31
C ILE A 149 -4.94 19.05 15.60
N GLU A 150 -5.76 20.10 15.53
CA GLU A 150 -6.49 20.65 16.68
C GLU A 150 -7.46 19.64 17.30
N LYS A 151 -8.23 18.94 16.46
CA LYS A 151 -9.19 17.91 16.91
C LYS A 151 -8.48 16.75 17.61
N LEU A 152 -7.40 16.25 17.01
CA LEU A 152 -6.61 15.15 17.60
C LEU A 152 -5.95 15.59 18.88
N SER A 153 -5.30 16.77 18.88
CA SER A 153 -4.66 17.32 20.07
C SER A 153 -5.66 17.44 21.24
N LYS A 154 -6.88 17.90 20.96
CA LYS A 154 -7.95 18.00 21.95
C LYS A 154 -8.40 16.64 22.49
N ARG A 155 -8.46 15.60 21.66
CA ARG A 155 -8.85 14.24 22.07
C ARG A 155 -7.76 13.55 22.87
N ILE A 156 -6.50 13.74 22.48
CA ILE A 156 -5.32 13.15 23.12
C ILE A 156 -5.00 13.86 24.44
N GLY A 157 -5.28 15.16 24.54
CA GLY A 157 -4.99 15.96 25.74
C GLY A 157 -3.62 16.64 25.72
N THR A 158 -2.86 16.49 24.63
CA THR A 158 -1.59 17.19 24.38
C THR A 158 -1.53 17.67 22.92
N PHE A 159 -0.61 18.58 22.61
CA PHE A 159 -0.36 18.96 21.22
C PHE A 159 0.26 17.80 20.46
N VAL A 160 -0.26 17.52 19.26
CA VAL A 160 0.35 16.57 18.32
C VAL A 160 0.88 17.29 17.09
N SER A 161 2.07 16.89 16.63
CA SER A 161 2.66 17.39 15.39
C SER A 161 1.98 16.80 14.16
N PRO A 162 2.15 17.38 12.95
CA PRO A 162 1.74 16.74 11.71
C PRO A 162 2.30 15.33 11.55
N GLU A 163 3.52 15.10 12.00
CA GLU A 163 4.18 13.79 11.98
C GLU A 163 3.49 12.79 12.92
N ASP A 164 3.10 13.22 14.12
CA ASP A 164 2.33 12.40 15.06
C ASP A 164 0.96 12.04 14.49
N VAL A 165 0.25 13.03 13.92
CA VAL A 165 -1.05 12.80 13.26
C VAL A 165 -0.91 11.77 12.15
N HIS A 166 0.12 11.90 11.30
CA HIS A 166 0.40 10.95 10.25
C HIS A 166 0.74 9.56 10.83
N ALA A 167 1.55 9.47 11.88
CA ALA A 167 1.86 8.19 12.53
C ALA A 167 0.62 7.51 13.12
N ILE A 168 -0.27 8.26 13.78
CA ILE A 168 -1.55 7.76 14.30
C ILE A 168 -2.44 7.27 13.16
N TYR A 169 -2.53 8.03 12.06
CA TYR A 169 -3.31 7.66 10.88
C TYR A 169 -2.81 6.35 10.25
N GLN A 170 -1.49 6.24 10.07
CA GLN A 170 -0.85 5.04 9.55
C GLN A 170 -1.09 3.84 10.48
N THR A 171 -0.95 4.03 11.79
CA THR A 171 -1.18 2.97 12.79
C THR A 171 -2.60 2.44 12.75
N CYS A 172 -3.58 3.34 12.71
CA CYS A 172 -4.99 2.98 12.53
C CYS A 172 -5.20 2.07 11.31
N ALA A 173 -4.63 2.46 10.16
CA ALA A 173 -4.80 1.69 8.93
C ALA A 173 -4.08 0.33 8.97
N PHE A 174 -2.82 0.29 9.42
CA PHE A 174 -2.05 -0.96 9.51
C PHE A 174 -2.68 -1.95 10.47
N GLU A 175 -3.09 -1.51 11.66
CA GLU A 175 -3.72 -2.39 12.64
C GLU A 175 -5.08 -2.93 12.16
N THR A 176 -5.84 -2.12 11.40
CA THR A 176 -7.07 -2.58 10.76
C THR A 176 -6.81 -3.67 9.71
N ALA A 177 -5.71 -3.57 8.95
CA ALA A 177 -5.31 -4.61 7.99
C ALA A 177 -4.76 -5.88 8.67
N TRP A 178 -4.10 -5.73 9.83
CA TRP A 178 -3.53 -6.85 10.59
C TRP A 178 -4.58 -7.63 11.40
N ASN A 179 -5.63 -6.95 11.87
CA ASN A 179 -6.65 -7.54 12.73
C ASN A 179 -8.06 -7.40 12.11
N GLU A 180 -8.53 -8.47 11.47
CA GLU A 180 -9.86 -8.55 10.86
C GLU A 180 -11.03 -8.38 11.86
N ARG A 181 -10.79 -8.57 13.17
CA ARG A 181 -11.85 -8.66 14.18
C ARG A 181 -11.97 -7.42 15.06
N GLU A 182 -10.89 -6.67 15.21
CA GLU A 182 -10.85 -5.55 16.15
C GLU A 182 -10.41 -4.28 15.45
N ILE A 183 -11.18 -3.22 15.69
CA ILE A 183 -10.85 -1.88 15.20
C ILE A 183 -9.75 -1.31 16.11
N SER A 184 -8.66 -0.86 15.50
CA SER A 184 -7.59 -0.16 16.18
C SER A 184 -8.13 1.00 17.04
N PRO A 185 -7.71 1.13 18.30
CA PRO A 185 -8.12 2.27 19.13
C PRO A 185 -7.67 3.61 18.55
N TRP A 186 -6.57 3.63 17.80
CA TRP A 186 -6.07 4.82 17.12
C TRP A 186 -7.05 5.36 16.07
N CYS A 187 -7.86 4.49 15.45
CA CYS A 187 -8.91 4.93 14.52
C CYS A 187 -10.02 5.74 15.20
N LEU A 188 -10.25 5.54 16.51
CA LEU A 188 -11.30 6.22 17.26
C LEU A 188 -11.00 7.71 17.49
N LEU A 189 -9.77 8.14 17.23
CA LEU A 189 -9.36 9.53 17.36
C LEU A 189 -9.85 10.40 16.19
N PHE A 190 -10.19 9.78 15.05
CA PHE A 190 -10.61 10.51 13.87
C PHE A 190 -12.13 10.61 13.74
N ASP A 191 -12.59 11.72 13.17
CA ASP A 191 -13.91 11.82 12.56
C ASP A 191 -13.79 11.70 11.03
N LYS A 192 -14.94 11.57 10.35
CA LYS A 192 -14.98 11.36 8.91
C LYS A 192 -14.26 12.48 8.16
N GLU A 193 -14.48 13.73 8.57
CA GLU A 193 -13.87 14.89 7.92
C GLU A 193 -12.35 14.88 8.08
N SER A 194 -11.84 14.46 9.24
CA SER A 194 -10.41 14.35 9.49
C SER A 194 -9.77 13.24 8.65
N ILE A 195 -10.43 12.09 8.52
CA ILE A 195 -9.97 11.00 7.64
C ILE A 195 -9.94 11.50 6.18
N SER A 196 -11.01 12.12 5.69
CA SER A 196 -11.05 12.61 4.31
C SER A 196 -9.98 13.66 4.00
N ALA A 197 -9.62 14.51 4.97
CA ALA A 197 -8.50 15.44 4.80
C ALA A 197 -7.16 14.70 4.70
N LEU A 198 -6.93 13.68 5.53
CA LEU A 198 -5.71 12.87 5.51
C LEU A 198 -5.60 12.02 4.24
N GLU A 199 -6.71 11.43 3.78
CA GLU A 199 -6.80 10.70 2.51
C GLU A 199 -6.42 11.62 1.34
N TYR A 200 -7.00 12.83 1.28
CA TYR A 200 -6.68 13.79 0.23
C TYR A 200 -5.21 14.25 0.28
N ASN A 201 -4.64 14.41 1.48
CA ASN A 201 -3.22 14.73 1.64
C ASN A 201 -2.33 13.62 1.05
N GLU A 202 -2.64 12.36 1.34
CA GLU A 202 -1.94 11.21 0.75
C GLU A 202 -2.15 11.14 -0.78
N ASP A 203 -3.36 11.38 -1.27
CA ASP A 203 -3.66 11.40 -2.70
C ASP A 203 -2.83 12.44 -3.46
N LEU A 204 -2.63 13.63 -2.89
CA LEU A 204 -1.76 14.65 -3.49
C LEU A 204 -0.33 14.13 -3.67
N LYS A 205 0.21 13.46 -2.65
CA LYS A 205 1.55 12.85 -2.73
C LYS A 205 1.61 11.82 -3.86
N TYR A 206 0.66 10.88 -3.92
CA TYR A 206 0.65 9.86 -4.97
C TYR A 206 0.42 10.47 -6.36
N TYR A 207 -0.46 11.45 -6.49
CA TYR A 207 -0.74 12.11 -7.76
C TYR A 207 0.50 12.82 -8.33
N TRP A 208 1.16 13.65 -7.52
CA TRP A 208 2.27 14.47 -8.00
C TRP A 208 3.60 13.72 -8.13
N ILE A 209 3.81 12.64 -7.37
CA ILE A 209 5.09 11.92 -7.33
C ILE A 209 5.02 10.63 -8.14
N ASP A 210 3.94 9.85 -7.98
CA ASP A 210 3.81 8.51 -8.54
C ASP A 210 2.97 8.51 -9.83
N ALA A 211 1.86 9.26 -9.90
CA ALA A 211 1.03 9.31 -11.11
C ALA A 211 1.65 10.18 -12.22
N ALA A 212 2.38 11.25 -11.86
CA ALA A 212 3.20 12.01 -12.81
C ALA A 212 4.20 11.11 -13.56
N GLN A 213 4.65 10.01 -12.93
CA GLN A 213 5.46 8.99 -13.57
C GLN A 213 4.62 8.08 -14.50
N MET A 214 3.43 7.67 -14.07
CA MET A 214 2.56 6.78 -14.84
C MET A 214 2.14 7.35 -16.21
N VAL A 215 1.87 8.66 -16.30
CA VAL A 215 1.51 9.31 -17.59
C VAL A 215 2.70 9.37 -18.55
N LEU A 216 3.90 9.67 -18.04
CA LEU A 216 5.11 9.70 -18.86
C LEU A 216 5.52 8.30 -19.34
N ASP A 217 5.25 7.27 -18.55
CA ASP A 217 5.66 5.89 -18.85
C ASP A 217 4.67 5.09 -19.67
N LEU A 218 3.35 5.30 -19.53
CA LEU A 218 2.39 4.67 -20.44
C LEU A 218 2.70 5.11 -21.89
N LEU A 219 3.02 6.39 -22.07
CA LEU A 219 3.48 6.94 -23.34
C LEU A 219 4.82 6.32 -23.76
N ALA A 220 5.81 6.19 -22.87
CA ALA A 220 7.13 5.62 -23.21
C ALA A 220 7.11 4.10 -23.51
N PHE A 221 6.30 3.32 -22.80
CA PHE A 221 6.15 1.88 -22.99
C PHE A 221 5.43 1.56 -24.30
N ILE A 222 4.33 2.28 -24.58
CA ILE A 222 3.59 2.18 -25.85
C ILE A 222 4.46 2.65 -27.03
N THR A 223 5.24 3.72 -26.88
CA THR A 223 6.02 4.29 -28.00
C THR A 223 7.35 3.62 -28.28
N LYS A 224 7.97 2.88 -27.34
CA LYS A 224 9.34 2.34 -27.56
C LYS A 224 9.53 0.83 -27.49
N ARG A 225 8.83 0.04 -26.67
CA ARG A 225 9.30 -1.35 -26.39
C ARG A 225 8.27 -2.44 -26.05
N GLY A 226 6.97 -2.18 -26.06
CA GLY A 226 5.96 -3.18 -25.67
C GLY A 226 5.98 -4.53 -26.41
N LEU A 227 6.57 -4.61 -27.62
CA LEU A 227 6.63 -5.84 -28.43
C LEU A 227 7.98 -6.59 -28.41
N HIS A 228 9.05 -6.02 -27.85
CA HIS A 228 10.42 -6.58 -28.00
C HIS A 228 11.11 -7.03 -26.70
N VAL A 229 10.45 -6.91 -25.53
CA VAL A 229 11.07 -7.27 -24.23
C VAL A 229 10.94 -8.77 -23.89
N TYR A 230 10.27 -9.56 -24.72
CA TYR A 230 10.22 -11.02 -24.61
C TYR A 230 10.97 -11.69 -25.77
N PRO A 231 12.32 -11.77 -25.76
CA PRO A 231 13.01 -12.63 -26.70
C PRO A 231 12.79 -14.08 -26.24
N ALA A 232 12.04 -14.84 -27.05
CA ALA A 232 11.79 -16.29 -26.94
C ALA A 232 10.57 -16.78 -26.11
N ALA A 233 9.41 -16.10 -26.20
CA ALA A 233 8.13 -16.79 -25.97
C ALA A 233 7.51 -17.16 -27.34
N PRO A 234 7.17 -18.43 -27.62
CA PRO A 234 6.57 -18.84 -28.89
C PRO A 234 5.20 -18.18 -29.03
N ARG A 235 5.06 -17.21 -29.95
CA ARG A 235 3.82 -16.52 -30.36
C ARG A 235 2.57 -16.87 -29.52
N VAL A 236 2.52 -16.45 -28.26
CA VAL A 236 1.34 -16.64 -27.42
C VAL A 236 0.41 -15.47 -27.74
N HIS A 237 -0.74 -15.79 -28.34
CA HIS A 237 -1.69 -14.81 -28.88
C HIS A 237 -2.45 -13.97 -27.83
N CYS A 238 -2.15 -14.11 -26.54
CA CYS A 238 -2.72 -13.27 -25.48
C CYS A 238 -1.68 -13.01 -24.39
N PHE A 239 -1.02 -11.84 -24.42
CA PHE A 239 -0.33 -11.32 -23.24
C PHE A 239 -1.36 -10.62 -22.36
N VAL A 240 -1.79 -11.27 -21.29
CA VAL A 240 -2.50 -10.57 -20.20
C VAL A 240 -1.46 -10.21 -19.16
N ILE A 241 -1.00 -8.96 -19.16
CA ILE A 241 -0.23 -8.43 -18.03
C ILE A 241 -1.24 -8.16 -16.92
N ILE A 242 -1.47 -9.15 -16.07
CA ILE A 242 -2.16 -8.94 -14.80
C ILE A 242 -1.11 -8.36 -13.86
N THR A 243 -0.93 -7.04 -13.91
CA THR A 243 -0.20 -6.36 -12.83
C THR A 243 -1.12 -6.42 -11.61
N ILE A 244 -0.93 -7.43 -10.78
CA ILE A 244 -1.45 -7.42 -9.41
C ILE A 244 -0.57 -6.42 -8.67
N LEU A 245 -0.91 -5.16 -8.85
CA LEU A 245 -0.47 -4.14 -7.96
C LEU A 245 -1.17 -4.44 -6.64
N SER A 246 -0.48 -5.15 -5.75
CA SER A 246 -0.80 -5.16 -4.32
C SER A 246 -0.68 -3.74 -3.69
N SER A 247 -0.52 -2.71 -4.52
CA SER A 247 -0.45 -1.30 -4.20
C SER A 247 -1.61 -0.49 -4.80
N PHE A 248 -2.59 -1.11 -5.46
CA PHE A 248 -3.71 -0.40 -6.07
C PHE A 248 -5.04 -1.14 -5.83
N THR A 249 -5.45 -1.25 -4.57
CA THR A 249 -6.66 -0.59 -4.02
C THR A 249 -6.99 -1.14 -2.62
N PRO A 250 -7.42 -0.30 -1.67
CA PRO A 250 -7.54 1.13 -1.82
C PRO A 250 -6.18 1.80 -1.65
N ILE A 251 -6.12 3.02 -2.15
CA ILE A 251 -5.30 4.13 -1.68
C ILE A 251 -4.52 3.83 -0.38
N VAL A 252 -3.25 4.25 -0.39
CA VAL A 252 -2.33 4.37 0.74
C VAL A 252 -1.36 3.18 1.01
N PHE A 253 -0.13 3.57 1.35
CA PHE A 253 0.80 2.91 2.27
C PHE A 253 2.09 2.33 1.64
N ASN A 254 2.97 3.23 1.20
CA ASN A 254 4.42 3.04 1.38
C ASN A 254 5.11 4.38 1.64
N SER A 255 5.59 4.60 2.87
CA SER A 255 6.87 5.23 3.25
C SER A 255 6.82 5.77 4.69
N VAL A 256 7.08 4.91 5.69
CA VAL A 256 7.78 5.29 6.92
C VAL A 256 8.68 4.10 7.29
N ILE A 257 9.92 4.42 7.65
CA ILE A 257 11.15 3.61 7.75
C ILE A 257 11.85 3.38 6.42
#